data_AF-A0A2W1M0I3-F1
#
_entry.id   AF-A0A2W1M0I3-F1
#
_cell.length_a   1.000
_cell.length_b   1.000
_cell.length_c   1.000
_cell.angle_alpha   90.00
_cell.angle_beta   90.00
_cell.angle_gamma   90.00
#
_symmetry.space_group_name_H-M   'P 1'
#
loop_
_entity.id
_entity.type
_entity.pdbx_description
1 polymer ?
#
loop_
_entity_poly.entity_id
_entity_poly.type
_entity_poly.pdbx_seq_one_letter_code
_entity_poly.pdbx_strand_id
1 'polypeptide(L)'
;MIDPIGEIEKEIIDICKPILIQLKGNQAGDGYALIDVERIKTLNNQLEKYQAVIQDEEQVNKNVVGVLFYTCSRFYIQSKYSKNSKELIEQFEQLNTRLIEMYLINR
;
A
#
# COMPACT_ATOMS: atom_id res chain seq x y z
N MET A 1 14.63 -23.37 5.70
CA MET A 1 13.81 -23.05 4.52
C MET A 1 13.38 -21.61 4.70
N ILE A 2 13.77 -20.72 3.78
CA ILE A 2 13.33 -19.32 3.82
C ILE A 2 11.85 -19.33 3.41
N ASP A 3 10.99 -18.68 4.18
CA ASP A 3 9.57 -18.52 3.84
C ASP A 3 9.45 -17.34 2.87
N PRO A 4 9.32 -17.59 1.55
CA PRO A 4 9.33 -16.53 0.55
C PRO A 4 8.11 -15.61 0.68
N ILE A 5 7.00 -16.11 1.24
CA ILE A 5 5.79 -15.31 1.48
C ILE A 5 6.07 -14.36 2.65
N GLY A 6 6.60 -14.88 3.76
CA GLY A 6 6.94 -14.09 4.94
C GLY A 6 7.95 -12.95 4.68
N GLU A 7 8.88 -13.12 3.74
CA GLU A 7 9.79 -12.04 3.34
C GLU A 7 9.08 -10.92 2.58
N ILE A 8 8.20 -11.26 1.62
CA ILE A 8 7.42 -10.27 0.86
C ILE A 8 6.48 -9.50 1.80
N GLU A 9 5.82 -10.19 2.72
CA GLU A 9 4.94 -9.58 3.72
C GLU A 9 5.68 -8.56 4.61
N LYS A 10 6.89 -8.91 5.03
CA LYS A 10 7.75 -8.03 5.80
C LYS A 10 8.13 -6.78 4.98
N GLU A 11 8.49 -6.95 3.71
CA GLU A 11 8.81 -5.83 2.82
C GLU A 11 7.60 -4.89 2.63
N ILE A 12 6.40 -5.44 2.43
CA ILE A 12 5.16 -4.63 2.35
C ILE A 12 4.98 -3.78 3.60
N ILE A 13 5.08 -4.39 4.79
CA ILE A 13 4.93 -3.69 6.06
C ILE A 13 6.00 -2.59 6.21
N ASP A 14 7.24 -2.89 5.86
CA ASP A 14 8.36 -1.96 5.98
C ASP A 14 8.29 -0.80 4.98
N ILE A 15 7.65 -0.98 3.82
CA ILE A 15 7.32 0.11 2.88
C ILE A 15 6.15 0.96 3.38
N CYS A 16 5.12 0.34 3.98
CA CYS A 16 3.95 1.06 4.49
C CYS A 16 4.28 2.00 5.66
N LYS A 17 5.19 1.61 6.56
CA LYS A 17 5.60 2.44 7.73
C LYS A 17 6.03 3.87 7.36
N PRO A 18 7.02 4.10 6.49
CA PRO A 18 7.45 5.45 6.12
C PRO A 18 6.36 6.23 5.37
N ILE A 19 5.56 5.56 4.51
CA ILE A 19 4.41 6.19 3.83
C ILE A 19 3.42 6.71 4.89
N LEU A 20 3.08 5.90 5.88
CA LEU A 20 2.19 6.28 6.98
C LEU A 20 2.74 7.44 7.81
N ILE A 21 4.05 7.50 8.06
CA ILE A 21 4.69 8.62 8.76
C ILE A 21 4.56 9.90 7.94
N GLN A 22 4.87 9.86 6.64
CA GLN A 22 4.73 11.00 5.73
C GLN A 22 3.28 11.50 5.66
N LEU A 23 2.32 10.58 5.52
CA LEU A 23 0.89 10.88 5.52
C LEU A 23 0.46 11.49 6.86
N LYS A 24 0.84 10.90 8.00
CA LYS A 24 0.53 11.42 9.34
C LYS A 24 1.09 12.81 9.59
N GLY A 25 2.27 13.13 9.05
CA GLY A 25 2.85 14.46 9.11
C GLY A 25 2.11 15.48 8.25
N ASN A 26 1.38 15.03 7.23
CA ASN A 26 0.54 15.87 6.37
C ASN A 26 -0.86 16.10 6.98
N GLN A 27 -0.89 16.64 8.20
CA GLN A 27 -2.12 17.04 8.88
C GLN A 27 -2.42 18.52 8.63
N ALA A 28 -3.68 18.83 8.31
CA ALA A 28 -4.25 20.18 8.36
C ALA A 28 -3.69 21.25 7.39
N GLY A 29 -3.39 20.87 6.14
CA GLY A 29 -3.42 21.85 5.04
C GLY A 29 -2.18 22.71 4.84
N ASP A 30 -1.04 22.37 5.45
CA ASP A 30 0.24 23.03 5.15
C ASP A 30 0.77 22.70 3.74
N GLY A 31 0.07 21.92 2.91
CA GLY A 31 0.16 21.97 1.44
C GLY A 31 1.51 21.61 0.77
N TYR A 32 2.56 21.36 1.55
CA TYR A 32 3.94 21.26 1.05
C TYR A 32 4.54 19.86 1.16
N ALA A 33 3.83 18.89 1.75
CA ALA A 33 4.32 17.52 1.81
C ALA A 33 4.41 16.92 0.41
N LEU A 34 5.63 16.55 0.00
CA LEU A 34 5.89 15.76 -1.18
C LEU A 34 5.95 14.29 -0.73
N ILE A 35 4.89 13.54 -1.02
CA ILE A 35 4.86 12.12 -0.70
C ILE A 35 5.68 11.39 -1.77
N ASP A 36 6.54 10.50 -1.31
CA ASP A 36 7.47 9.75 -2.14
C ASP A 36 6.72 8.75 -3.04
N VAL A 37 6.56 9.11 -4.31
CA VAL A 37 5.84 8.30 -5.30
C VAL A 37 6.56 6.99 -5.59
N GLU A 38 7.89 6.97 -5.55
CA GLU A 38 8.68 5.77 -5.82
C GLU A 38 8.44 4.69 -4.75
N ARG A 39 8.18 5.10 -3.50
CA ARG A 39 7.76 4.15 -2.46
C ARG A 39 6.40 3.53 -2.74
N ILE A 40 5.46 4.29 -3.30
CA ILE A 40 4.13 3.77 -3.66
C ILE A 40 4.25 2.81 -4.84
N LYS A 41 5.06 3.13 -5.86
CA LYS A 41 5.37 2.19 -6.95
C LYS A 41 6.02 0.92 -6.44
N THR A 42 6.96 1.05 -5.50
CA THR A 42 7.59 -0.11 -4.85
C THR A 42 6.56 -0.95 -4.10
N LEU A 43 5.61 -0.32 -3.38
CA LEU A 43 4.51 -1.02 -2.73
C LEU A 43 3.63 -1.77 -3.76
N ASN A 44 3.28 -1.14 -4.88
CA ASN A 44 2.54 -1.77 -5.97
C ASN A 44 3.25 -3.01 -6.53
N ASN A 45 4.57 -2.93 -6.73
CA ASN A 45 5.37 -4.06 -7.20
C ASN A 45 5.44 -5.21 -6.17
N GLN A 46 5.50 -4.89 -4.88
CA GLN A 46 5.52 -5.93 -3.84
C GLN A 46 4.17 -6.61 -3.68
N LEU A 47 3.06 -5.87 -3.84
CA LEU A 47 1.72 -6.46 -3.86
C LEU A 47 1.53 -7.42 -5.05
N GLU A 48 2.08 -7.08 -6.21
CA GLU A 48 2.04 -7.97 -7.38
C GLU A 48 2.80 -9.28 -7.14
N LYS A 49 3.98 -9.20 -6.54
CA LYS A 49 4.73 -10.39 -6.13
C LYS A 49 3.97 -11.21 -5.09
N TYR A 50 3.36 -10.53 -4.11
CA TYR A 50 2.56 -11.18 -3.06
C TYR A 50 1.36 -11.92 -3.64
N GLN A 51 0.63 -11.28 -4.56
CA GLN A 51 -0.47 -11.90 -5.31
C GLN A 51 -0.02 -13.12 -6.10
N ALA A 52 1.15 -13.06 -6.74
CA ALA A 52 1.66 -14.17 -7.55
C ALA A 52 2.04 -15.41 -6.73
N VAL A 53 2.30 -15.25 -5.42
CA VAL A 53 2.70 -16.37 -4.53
C VAL A 53 1.57 -16.89 -3.64
N ILE A 54 0.51 -16.10 -3.42
CA ILE A 54 -0.68 -16.54 -2.69
C ILE A 54 -1.54 -17.42 -3.60
N GLN A 55 -1.76 -18.66 -3.18
CA GLN A 55 -2.59 -19.63 -3.93
C GLN A 55 -4.00 -19.80 -3.35
N ASP A 56 -4.23 -19.35 -2.12
CA ASP A 56 -5.49 -19.48 -1.39
C ASP A 56 -5.67 -18.29 -0.43
N GLU A 57 -6.93 -17.87 -0.19
CA GLU A 57 -7.28 -16.82 0.78
C GLU A 57 -6.76 -17.11 2.20
N GLU A 58 -6.67 -18.38 2.62
CA GLU A 58 -6.14 -18.77 3.92
C GLU A 58 -4.64 -18.42 4.10
N GLN A 59 -3.91 -18.25 3.00
CA GLN A 59 -2.49 -17.85 3.01
C GLN A 59 -2.32 -16.33 3.13
N VAL A 60 -3.41 -15.55 3.03
CA VAL A 60 -3.36 -14.10 3.14
C VAL A 60 -3.19 -13.69 4.61
N ASN A 61 -2.07 -13.05 4.91
CA ASN A 61 -1.80 -12.55 6.24
C ASN A 61 -2.67 -11.34 6.57
N LYS A 62 -3.62 -11.53 7.49
CA LYS A 62 -4.56 -10.50 7.94
C LYS A 62 -3.89 -9.22 8.47
N ASN A 63 -2.68 -9.34 9.04
CA ASN A 63 -1.92 -8.17 9.48
C ASN A 63 -1.44 -7.32 8.30
N VAL A 64 -0.95 -7.95 7.23
CA VAL A 64 -0.54 -7.26 6.01
C VAL A 64 -1.73 -6.53 5.40
N VAL A 65 -2.87 -7.21 5.30
CA VAL A 65 -4.12 -6.61 4.81
C VAL A 65 -4.55 -5.42 5.69
N GLY A 66 -4.50 -5.56 7.01
CA GLY A 66 -4.84 -4.48 7.93
C GLY A 66 -3.94 -3.25 7.77
N VAL A 67 -2.63 -3.45 7.63
CA VAL A 67 -1.65 -2.37 7.39
C VAL A 67 -1.90 -1.69 6.05
N LEU A 68 -2.20 -2.46 5.00
CA LEU A 68 -2.55 -1.94 3.69
C LEU A 68 -3.82 -1.10 3.76
N PHE A 69 -4.93 -1.64 4.27
CA PHE A 69 -6.18 -0.89 4.43
C PHE A 69 -6.01 0.40 5.22
N TYR A 70 -5.23 0.37 6.29
CA TYR A 70 -4.94 1.56 7.07
C TYR A 70 -4.13 2.58 6.27
N THR A 71 -3.06 2.14 5.59
CA THR A 71 -2.24 2.98 4.70
C THR A 71 -3.08 3.62 3.62
N CYS A 72 -3.94 2.83 2.98
CA CYS A 72 -4.89 3.24 1.97
C CYS A 72 -5.86 4.32 2.47
N SER A 73 -6.46 4.10 3.64
CA SER A 73 -7.39 5.04 4.26
C SER A 73 -6.71 6.38 4.58
N ARG A 74 -5.49 6.33 5.13
CA ARG A 74 -4.69 7.53 5.41
C ARG A 74 -4.32 8.26 4.13
N PHE A 75 -3.99 7.51 3.09
CA PHE A 75 -3.68 8.04 1.78
C PHE A 75 -4.84 8.85 1.21
N TYR A 76 -6.04 8.27 1.16
CA TYR A 76 -7.24 8.94 0.67
C TYR A 76 -7.55 10.25 1.43
N ILE A 77 -7.40 10.24 2.76
CA ILE A 77 -7.68 11.41 3.60
C ILE A 77 -6.64 12.52 3.38
N GLN A 78 -5.35 12.16 3.24
CA GLN A 78 -4.25 13.11 3.41
C GLN A 78 -3.51 13.46 2.09
N SER A 79 -3.62 12.65 1.04
CA SER A 79 -2.97 12.91 -0.25
C SER A 79 -3.48 14.18 -0.93
N LYS A 80 -4.75 14.55 -0.71
CA LYS A 80 -5.39 15.78 -1.23
C LYS A 80 -4.72 17.08 -0.74
N TYR A 81 -3.92 17.00 0.32
CA TYR A 81 -3.14 18.13 0.85
C TYR A 81 -1.67 18.12 0.38
N SER A 82 -1.30 17.24 -0.56
CA SER A 82 0.06 17.09 -1.09
C SER A 82 0.21 17.77 -2.44
N LYS A 83 1.42 18.24 -2.78
CA LYS A 83 1.69 18.91 -4.07
C LYS A 83 1.48 18.01 -5.29
N ASN A 84 1.72 16.72 -5.12
CA ASN A 84 1.58 15.68 -6.14
C ASN A 84 0.29 14.87 -5.96
N SER A 85 -0.75 15.45 -5.36
CA SER A 85 -2.03 14.76 -5.05
C SER A 85 -2.64 14.00 -6.22
N LYS A 86 -2.56 14.52 -7.45
CA LYS A 86 -3.09 13.85 -8.65
C LYS A 86 -2.38 12.52 -8.93
N GLU A 87 -1.06 12.54 -9.04
CA GLU A 87 -0.23 11.35 -9.30
C GLU A 87 -0.38 10.32 -8.16
N LEU A 88 -0.49 10.82 -6.93
CA LEU A 88 -0.75 10.02 -5.75
C LEU A 88 -2.08 9.27 -5.85
N ILE A 89 -3.18 9.96 -6.21
CA ILE A 89 -4.50 9.34 -6.36
C ILE A 89 -4.49 8.27 -7.45
N GLU A 90 -3.85 8.52 -8.60
CA GLU A 90 -3.74 7.54 -9.68
C GLU A 90 -3.03 6.25 -9.23
N GLN A 91 -1.91 6.39 -8.51
CA GLN A 91 -1.18 5.24 -7.95
C GLN A 91 -1.99 4.47 -6.90
N PHE A 92 -2.83 5.19 -6.16
CA PHE A 92 -3.68 4.61 -5.14
C PHE A 92 -4.88 3.84 -5.72
N GLU A 93 -5.50 4.35 -6.78
CA GLU A 93 -6.54 3.64 -7.52
C GLU A 93 -6.02 2.33 -8.12
N GLN A 94 -4.78 2.33 -8.63
CA GLN A 94 -4.11 1.12 -9.10
C GLN A 94 -3.93 0.10 -7.98
N LEU A 95 -3.46 0.56 -6.81
CA LEU A 95 -3.26 -0.30 -5.65
C LEU A 95 -4.60 -0.88 -5.14
N ASN A 96 -5.65 -0.07 -5.10
CA ASN A 96 -6.97 -0.50 -4.66
C ASN A 96 -7.61 -1.50 -5.63
N THR A 97 -7.49 -1.27 -6.93
CA THR A 97 -7.95 -2.22 -7.96
C THR A 97 -7.26 -3.57 -7.81
N ARG A 98 -5.93 -3.57 -7.65
CA ARG A 98 -5.15 -4.81 -7.43
C ARG A 98 -5.57 -5.55 -6.17
N LEU A 99 -5.78 -4.84 -5.06
CA LEU A 99 -6.29 -5.47 -3.83
C LEU A 99 -7.66 -6.11 -4.05
N ILE A 100 -8.56 -5.45 -4.76
CA ILE A 100 -9.88 -6.02 -5.12
C ILE A 100 -9.72 -7.26 -5.99
N GLU A 101 -8.85 -7.23 -7.00
CA GLU A 101 -8.55 -8.39 -7.86
C GLU A 101 -7.99 -9.57 -7.06
N MET A 102 -7.08 -9.33 -6.09
CA MET A 102 -6.59 -10.37 -5.18
C MET A 102 -7.72 -11.04 -4.38
N TYR A 103 -8.72 -10.27 -3.96
CA TYR A 103 -9.89 -10.78 -3.24
C TYR A 103 -10.89 -11.49 -4.15
N LEU A 104 -11.00 -11.11 -5.43
CA LEU A 104 -11.97 -11.67 -6.38
C LEU A 104 -11.45 -12.92 -7.11
N ILE A 105 -10.14 -13.05 -7.34
CA ILE A 105 -9.53 -14.22 -8.00
C ILE A 105 -9.52 -15.46 -7.08
N ASN A 106 -9.61 -15.27 -5.77
CA ASN A 106 -9.69 -16.34 -4.77
C ASN A 106 -11.14 -16.76 -4.41
N ARG A 107 -12.10 -16.59 -5.34
CA ARG A 107 -13.49 -17.06 -5.19
C ARG A 107 -13.88 -18.09 -6.24
#